data_AF-A0A967E1K3-F1
#
_entry.id   AF-A0A967E1K3-F1
#
_cell.length_a   1.000
_cell.length_b   1.000
_cell.length_c   1.000
_cell.angle_alpha   90.00
_cell.angle_beta   90.00
_cell.angle_gamma   90.00
#
_symmetry.space_group_name_H-M   'P 1'
#
loop_
_entity.id
_entity.type
_entity.pdbx_description
1 polymer ?
#
loop_
_entity_poly.entity_id
_entity_poly.type
_entity_poly.pdbx_seq_one_letter_code
_entity_poly.pdbx_strand_id
1 'polypeptide(L)'
;MTLELLGRVHKELSITGQAFYETVLAISELVNRKVQIIRLHWHASTLLEKIDAVTGRLGQQIVTQVSDRLLEKPVHDSRVGMIDEMLSNAMTEVQQLKTFLARIDTQIRELKVEAIHQDLLAFQRDLTLRSGGIERITVTRSAAATQEPLGALPYSASAHVATVLRGPFLLAPDKDLLLRPGDIVILIGSQAELDKLTAWFTSQRPGTPS
;
A
#
# COMPACT_ATOMS: atom_id res chain seq x y z
N MET A 1 1.02 54.11 6.42
CA MET A 1 1.55 52.93 7.14
C MET A 1 0.48 51.89 7.48
N THR A 2 -0.79 52.24 7.69
CA THR A 2 -1.88 51.27 8.00
C THR A 2 -2.37 50.44 6.81
N LEU A 3 -2.36 50.99 5.58
CA LEU A 3 -2.80 50.29 4.37
C LEU A 3 -1.85 49.16 3.92
N GLU A 4 -0.54 49.29 4.18
CA GLU A 4 0.45 48.24 3.86
C GLU A 4 0.35 47.05 4.81
N LEU A 5 0.04 47.29 6.09
CA LEU A 5 -0.22 46.22 7.07
C LEU A 5 -1.52 45.48 6.75
N LEU A 6 -2.58 46.19 6.34
CA LEU A 6 -3.86 45.58 5.95
C LEU A 6 -3.70 44.71 4.69
N GLY A 7 -2.92 45.19 3.70
CA GLY A 7 -2.60 44.43 2.49
C GLY A 7 -1.75 43.19 2.77
N ARG A 8 -0.82 43.25 3.73
CA ARG A 8 0.01 42.11 4.13
C ARG A 8 -0.78 41.07 4.93
N VAL A 9 -1.64 41.50 5.85
CA VAL A 9 -2.57 40.63 6.60
C VAL A 9 -3.58 39.96 5.68
N HIS A 10 -4.15 40.69 4.71
CA HIS A 10 -5.07 40.11 3.72
C HIS A 10 -4.38 39.07 2.83
N LYS A 11 -3.13 39.34 2.43
CA LYS A 11 -2.32 38.41 1.65
C LYS A 11 -1.98 37.15 2.46
N GLU A 12 -1.57 37.28 3.71
CA GLU A 12 -1.30 36.13 4.59
C GLU A 12 -2.56 35.32 4.92
N LEU A 13 -3.71 35.97 5.15
CA LEU A 13 -5.00 35.31 5.31
C LEU A 13 -5.47 34.60 4.05
N SER A 14 -5.26 35.19 2.87
CA SER A 14 -5.61 34.57 1.59
C SER A 14 -4.74 33.34 1.31
N ILE A 15 -3.44 33.39 1.63
CA ILE A 15 -2.52 32.25 1.51
C ILE A 15 -2.92 31.14 2.49
N THR A 16 -3.25 31.50 3.73
CA THR A 16 -3.68 30.54 4.77
C THR A 16 -5.04 29.92 4.43
N GLY A 17 -5.97 30.72 3.89
CA GLY A 17 -7.28 30.25 3.45
C GLY A 17 -7.21 29.32 2.24
N GLN A 18 -6.29 29.58 1.31
CA GLN A 18 -6.05 28.68 0.18
C GLN A 18 -5.45 27.34 0.66
N ALA A 19 -4.45 27.37 1.54
CA ALA A 19 -3.88 26.16 2.12
C ALA A 19 -4.92 25.33 2.90
N PHE A 20 -5.83 26.00 3.61
CA PHE A 20 -6.94 25.34 4.30
C PHE A 20 -7.93 24.69 3.32
N TYR A 21 -8.29 25.39 2.24
CA TYR A 21 -9.15 24.84 1.20
C TYR A 21 -8.53 23.60 0.54
N GLU A 22 -7.25 23.68 0.17
CA GLU A 22 -6.50 22.55 -0.41
C GLU A 22 -6.44 21.35 0.56
N THR A 23 -6.27 21.61 1.85
CA THR A 23 -6.27 20.56 2.89
C THR A 23 -7.64 19.89 3.01
N VAL A 24 -8.72 20.68 3.06
CA VAL A 24 -10.09 20.14 3.13
C VAL A 24 -10.43 19.33 1.88
N LEU A 25 -10.02 19.80 0.70
CA LEU A 25 -10.21 19.09 -0.55
C LEU A 25 -9.45 17.74 -0.56
N ALA A 26 -8.19 17.73 -0.14
CA ALA A 26 -7.39 16.51 -0.05
C ALA A 26 -7.98 15.49 0.93
N ILE A 27 -8.45 15.94 2.11
CA ILE A 27 -9.14 15.08 3.08
C ILE A 27 -10.44 14.54 2.48
N SER A 28 -11.20 15.37 1.79
CA SER A 28 -12.46 14.97 1.16
C SER A 28 -12.25 13.92 0.08
N GLU A 29 -11.20 14.07 -0.73
CA GLU A 29 -10.82 13.09 -1.75
C GLU A 29 -10.37 11.76 -1.13
N LEU A 30 -9.55 11.81 -0.08
CA LEU A 30 -9.11 10.63 0.66
C LEU A 30 -10.30 9.86 1.27
N VAL A 31 -11.22 10.57 1.92
CA VAL A 31 -12.42 9.97 2.52
C VAL A 31 -13.30 9.35 1.43
N ASN A 32 -13.51 10.04 0.31
CA ASN A 32 -14.29 9.53 -0.81
C ASN A 32 -13.68 8.22 -1.36
N ARG A 33 -12.35 8.18 -1.57
CA ARG A 33 -11.63 6.98 -2.01
C ARG A 33 -11.76 5.82 -1.00
N LYS A 34 -11.62 6.09 0.30
CA LYS A 34 -11.81 5.06 1.35
C LYS A 34 -13.24 4.50 1.35
N VAL A 35 -14.25 5.37 1.24
CA VAL A 35 -15.65 4.94 1.15
C VAL A 35 -15.90 4.09 -0.09
N GLN A 36 -15.32 4.45 -1.24
CA GLN A 36 -15.41 3.64 -2.45
C GLN A 36 -14.79 2.24 -2.27
N ILE A 37 -13.60 2.15 -1.66
CA ILE A 37 -12.94 0.87 -1.36
C ILE A 37 -13.80 0.02 -0.41
N ILE A 38 -14.34 0.61 0.66
CA ILE A 38 -15.22 -0.10 1.61
C ILE A 38 -16.48 -0.61 0.89
N ARG A 39 -17.08 0.22 0.03
CA ARG A 39 -18.26 -0.17 -0.74
C ARG A 39 -17.96 -1.35 -1.66
N LEU A 40 -16.81 -1.34 -2.34
CA LEU A 40 -16.37 -2.45 -3.19
C LEU A 40 -16.11 -3.72 -2.37
N HIS A 41 -15.47 -3.62 -1.20
CA HIS A 41 -15.30 -4.75 -0.29
C HIS A 41 -16.66 -5.30 0.19
N TRP A 42 -17.61 -4.45 0.52
CA TRP A 42 -18.97 -4.86 0.86
C TRP A 42 -19.66 -5.60 -0.29
N HIS A 43 -19.48 -5.12 -1.53
CA HIS A 43 -20.00 -5.80 -2.71
C HIS A 43 -19.36 -7.17 -2.91
N ALA A 44 -18.04 -7.29 -2.72
CA ALA A 44 -17.32 -8.55 -2.78
C ALA A 44 -17.82 -9.55 -1.73
N SER A 45 -17.98 -9.13 -0.47
CA SER A 45 -18.55 -9.97 0.60
C SER A 45 -19.96 -10.45 0.28
N THR A 46 -20.82 -9.54 -0.20
CA THR A 46 -22.19 -9.91 -0.63
C THR A 46 -22.16 -10.92 -1.77
N LEU A 47 -21.19 -10.83 -2.68
CA LEU A 47 -21.05 -11.76 -3.79
C LEU A 47 -20.59 -13.15 -3.33
N LEU A 48 -19.66 -13.20 -2.38
CA LEU A 48 -19.19 -14.44 -1.76
C LEU A 48 -20.33 -15.14 -1.01
N GLU A 49 -21.12 -14.40 -0.23
CA GLU A 49 -22.32 -14.94 0.43
C GLU A 49 -23.32 -15.54 -0.56
N LYS A 50 -23.50 -14.91 -1.73
CA LYS A 50 -24.34 -15.47 -2.80
C LYS A 50 -23.78 -16.76 -3.37
N ILE A 51 -22.46 -16.84 -3.58
CA ILE A 51 -21.79 -18.06 -4.05
C ILE A 51 -22.00 -19.19 -3.02
N ASP A 52 -21.82 -18.90 -1.74
CA ASP A 52 -22.03 -19.88 -0.67
C ASP A 52 -23.50 -20.33 -0.59
N ALA A 53 -24.45 -19.40 -0.73
CA ALA A 53 -25.87 -19.70 -0.75
C ALA A 53 -26.29 -20.55 -1.96
N VAL A 54 -25.75 -20.28 -3.16
CA VAL A 54 -25.99 -21.11 -4.36
C VAL A 54 -25.41 -22.50 -4.17
N THR A 55 -24.17 -22.59 -3.68
CA THR A 55 -23.48 -23.86 -3.43
C THR A 55 -24.22 -24.70 -2.38
N GLY A 56 -24.69 -24.06 -1.30
CA GLY A 56 -25.47 -24.69 -0.24
C GLY A 56 -26.83 -25.20 -0.73
N ARG A 57 -27.56 -24.41 -1.52
CA ARG A 57 -28.84 -24.83 -2.12
C ARG A 57 -28.66 -26.02 -3.05
N LEU A 58 -27.63 -26.00 -3.89
CA LEU A 58 -27.32 -27.10 -4.79
C LEU A 58 -26.98 -28.39 -4.03
N GLY A 59 -26.14 -28.28 -2.99
CA GLY A 59 -25.84 -29.41 -2.11
C GLY A 59 -27.08 -29.99 -1.45
N GLN A 60 -27.98 -29.14 -0.95
CA GLN A 60 -29.24 -29.56 -0.34
C GLN A 60 -30.16 -30.27 -1.35
N GLN A 61 -30.28 -29.75 -2.58
CA GLN A 61 -31.11 -30.35 -3.62
C GLN A 61 -30.58 -31.72 -4.08
N ILE A 62 -29.26 -31.86 -4.21
CA ILE A 62 -28.62 -33.15 -4.52
C ILE A 62 -28.92 -34.16 -3.41
N VAL A 63 -28.75 -33.79 -2.14
CA VAL A 63 -29.01 -34.70 -1.00
C VAL A 63 -30.47 -35.14 -0.96
N THR A 64 -31.42 -34.23 -1.15
CA THR A 64 -32.86 -34.56 -1.18
C THR A 64 -33.17 -35.54 -2.31
N GLN A 65 -32.69 -35.27 -3.53
CA GLN A 65 -32.96 -36.13 -4.69
C GLN A 65 -32.27 -37.50 -4.62
N VAL A 66 -31.07 -37.58 -4.03
CA VAL A 66 -30.39 -38.86 -3.78
C VAL A 66 -31.08 -39.65 -2.66
N SER A 67 -31.60 -38.97 -1.63
CA SER A 67 -32.36 -39.61 -0.56
C SER A 67 -33.70 -40.15 -1.06
N ASP A 68 -34.40 -39.40 -1.91
CA ASP A 68 -35.63 -39.83 -2.56
C ASP A 68 -35.38 -41.03 -3.52
N ARG A 69 -34.21 -41.08 -4.19
CA ARG A 69 -33.78 -42.22 -5.01
C ARG A 69 -33.63 -43.52 -4.20
N LEU A 70 -33.27 -43.43 -2.92
CA LEU A 70 -33.15 -44.59 -2.04
C LEU A 70 -34.53 -45.10 -1.56
N LEU A 71 -35.58 -44.28 -1.68
CA LEU A 71 -36.93 -44.56 -1.21
C LEU A 71 -37.91 -44.95 -2.33
N GLU A 72 -37.69 -44.55 -3.60
CA GLU A 72 -38.59 -44.81 -4.74
C GLU A 72 -37.99 -45.70 -5.87
N LYS A 73 -38.84 -46.48 -6.54
CA LYS A 73 -38.52 -47.41 -7.67
C LYS A 73 -38.12 -46.64 -8.95
N PRO A 74 -37.21 -47.13 -9.81
CA PRO A 74 -36.49 -46.28 -10.76
C PRO A 74 -37.35 -45.88 -11.98
N VAL A 75 -37.68 -44.58 -12.07
CA VAL A 75 -38.08 -43.91 -13.32
C VAL A 75 -36.92 -42.99 -13.69
N HIS A 76 -36.03 -43.45 -14.58
CA HIS A 76 -34.64 -43.00 -14.63
C HIS A 76 -34.28 -41.90 -15.65
N ASP A 77 -35.08 -41.63 -16.69
CA ASP A 77 -34.58 -40.75 -17.77
C ASP A 77 -34.89 -39.26 -17.60
N SER A 78 -36.07 -38.89 -17.06
CA SER A 78 -36.45 -37.47 -17.00
C SER A 78 -35.86 -36.69 -15.81
N ARG A 79 -35.52 -37.35 -14.70
CA ARG A 79 -34.97 -36.69 -13.50
C ARG A 79 -33.45 -36.45 -13.59
N VAL A 80 -32.69 -37.32 -14.25
CA VAL A 80 -31.23 -37.14 -14.42
C VAL A 80 -30.93 -35.92 -15.31
N GLY A 81 -31.71 -35.73 -16.39
CA GLY A 81 -31.61 -34.54 -17.23
C GLY A 81 -31.90 -33.23 -16.49
N MET A 82 -32.85 -33.23 -15.54
CA MET A 82 -33.14 -32.06 -14.70
C MET A 82 -32.00 -31.71 -13.75
N ILE A 83 -31.25 -32.70 -13.25
CA ILE A 83 -30.08 -32.47 -12.39
C ILE A 83 -28.92 -31.89 -13.18
N ASP A 84 -28.64 -32.44 -14.36
CA ASP A 84 -27.59 -31.94 -15.24
C ASP A 84 -27.88 -30.50 -15.71
N GLU A 85 -29.13 -30.19 -16.05
CA GLU A 85 -29.54 -28.84 -16.42
C GLU A 85 -29.42 -27.86 -15.23
N MET A 86 -29.83 -28.28 -14.03
CA MET A 86 -29.69 -27.48 -12.81
C MET A 86 -28.21 -27.24 -12.44
N LEU A 87 -27.36 -28.26 -12.57
CA LEU A 87 -25.93 -28.17 -12.31
C LEU A 87 -25.24 -27.25 -13.33
N SER A 88 -25.59 -27.38 -14.61
CA SER A 88 -25.08 -26.52 -15.68
C SER A 88 -25.45 -25.05 -15.46
N ASN A 89 -26.69 -24.79 -15.06
CA ASN A 89 -27.19 -23.45 -14.75
C ASN A 89 -26.47 -22.85 -13.53
N ALA A 90 -26.32 -23.62 -12.45
CA ALA A 90 -25.60 -23.18 -11.26
C ALA A 90 -24.10 -22.96 -11.51
N MET A 91 -23.48 -23.81 -12.33
CA MET A 91 -22.07 -23.65 -12.72
C MET A 91 -21.87 -22.39 -13.55
N THR A 92 -22.81 -22.08 -14.45
CA THR A 92 -22.81 -20.84 -15.23
C THR A 92 -22.97 -19.61 -14.33
N GLU A 93 -23.89 -19.65 -13.38
CA GLU A 93 -24.11 -18.57 -12.41
C GLU A 93 -22.88 -18.34 -11.52
N VAL A 94 -22.29 -19.40 -10.97
CA VAL A 94 -21.05 -19.32 -10.18
C VAL A 94 -19.90 -18.76 -11.02
N GLN A 95 -19.78 -19.16 -12.28
CA GLN A 95 -18.72 -18.65 -13.15
C GLN A 95 -18.90 -17.16 -13.47
N GLN A 96 -20.13 -16.70 -13.66
CA GLN A 96 -20.44 -15.27 -13.83
C GLN A 96 -20.10 -14.47 -12.56
N LEU A 97 -20.48 -14.98 -11.38
CA LEU A 97 -20.15 -14.33 -10.10
C LEU A 97 -18.64 -14.27 -9.88
N LYS A 98 -17.90 -15.35 -10.17
CA LYS A 98 -16.43 -15.35 -10.10
C LYS A 98 -15.78 -14.33 -11.03
N THR A 99 -16.30 -14.20 -12.25
CA THR A 99 -15.82 -13.22 -13.23
C THR A 99 -16.06 -11.79 -12.74
N PHE A 100 -17.23 -11.54 -12.13
CA PHE A 100 -17.55 -10.25 -11.55
C PHE A 100 -16.69 -9.92 -10.33
N LEU A 101 -16.41 -10.90 -9.47
CA LEU A 101 -15.50 -10.75 -8.32
C LEU A 101 -14.09 -10.36 -8.78
N ALA A 102 -13.54 -11.07 -9.78
CA ALA A 102 -12.21 -10.77 -10.32
C ALA A 102 -12.11 -9.34 -10.89
N ARG A 103 -13.21 -8.85 -11.49
CA ARG A 103 -13.28 -7.47 -11.97
C ARG A 103 -13.27 -6.47 -10.81
N ILE A 104 -14.04 -6.72 -9.74
CA ILE A 104 -14.03 -5.88 -8.54
C ILE A 104 -12.65 -5.87 -7.89
N ASP A 105 -12.00 -7.03 -7.76
CA ASP A 105 -10.65 -7.12 -7.18
C ASP A 105 -9.63 -6.31 -7.98
N THR A 106 -9.74 -6.33 -9.31
CA THR A 106 -8.89 -5.50 -10.19
C THR A 106 -9.13 -4.01 -9.93
N GLN A 107 -10.40 -3.58 -9.85
CA GLN A 107 -10.74 -2.18 -9.55
C GLN A 107 -10.25 -1.73 -8.16
N ILE A 108 -10.39 -2.59 -7.14
CA ILE A 108 -9.87 -2.32 -5.79
C ILE A 108 -8.34 -2.13 -5.87
N ARG A 109 -7.65 -2.98 -6.61
CA ARG A 109 -6.19 -2.91 -6.75
C ARG A 109 -5.75 -1.61 -7.44
N GLU A 110 -6.41 -1.23 -8.53
CA GLU A 110 -6.14 0.02 -9.24
C GLU A 110 -6.36 1.24 -8.33
N LEU A 111 -7.48 1.29 -7.62
CA LEU A 111 -7.78 2.37 -6.67
C LEU A 111 -6.78 2.43 -5.52
N LYS A 112 -6.32 1.27 -5.01
CA LYS A 112 -5.28 1.22 -3.96
C LYS A 112 -3.94 1.76 -4.46
N VAL A 113 -3.53 1.40 -5.68
CA VAL A 113 -2.30 1.91 -6.28
C VAL A 113 -2.37 3.43 -6.46
N GLU A 114 -3.50 3.94 -6.95
CA GLU A 114 -3.72 5.38 -7.11
C GLU A 114 -3.76 6.11 -5.76
N ALA A 115 -4.35 5.52 -4.73
CA ALA A 115 -4.33 6.08 -3.38
C ALA A 115 -2.90 6.14 -2.80
N ILE A 116 -2.13 5.05 -2.91
CA ILE A 116 -0.73 5.01 -2.48
C ILE A 116 0.11 6.06 -3.22
N HIS A 117 -0.14 6.25 -4.51
CA HIS A 117 0.57 7.26 -5.31
C HIS A 117 0.32 8.68 -4.78
N GLN A 118 -0.95 9.03 -4.52
CA GLN A 118 -1.29 10.34 -3.96
C GLN A 118 -0.73 10.53 -2.55
N ASP A 119 -0.81 9.50 -1.69
CA ASP A 119 -0.26 9.55 -0.33
C ASP A 119 1.26 9.76 -0.36
N LEU A 120 1.96 9.14 -1.30
CA LEU A 120 3.40 9.32 -1.48
C LEU A 120 3.74 10.74 -1.95
N LEU A 121 2.96 11.30 -2.89
CA LEU A 121 3.14 12.67 -3.36
C LEU A 121 2.86 13.69 -2.25
N ALA A 122 1.82 13.47 -1.44
CA ALA A 122 1.51 14.30 -0.27
C ALA A 122 2.64 14.23 0.76
N PHE A 123 3.13 13.02 1.06
CA PHE A 123 4.26 12.81 1.96
C PHE A 123 5.53 13.52 1.48
N GLN A 124 5.85 13.43 0.18
CA GLN A 124 6.99 14.12 -0.41
C GLN A 124 6.84 15.64 -0.32
N ARG A 125 5.63 16.19 -0.57
CA ARG A 125 5.36 17.63 -0.43
C ARG A 125 5.53 18.08 1.02
N ASP A 126 4.98 17.34 1.97
CA ASP A 126 5.08 17.65 3.40
C ASP A 126 6.53 17.62 3.91
N LEU A 127 7.31 16.61 3.48
CA LEU A 127 8.73 16.56 3.74
C LEU A 127 9.42 17.81 3.18
N THR A 128 9.19 18.12 1.91
CA THR A 128 9.83 19.27 1.25
C THR A 128 9.48 20.60 1.95
N LEU A 129 8.20 20.83 2.28
CA LEU A 129 7.73 22.03 2.97
C LEU A 129 8.35 22.21 4.36
N ARG A 130 8.69 21.10 5.03
CA ARG A 130 9.28 21.08 6.38
C ARG A 130 10.80 20.94 6.36
N SER A 131 11.45 21.13 5.20
CA SER A 131 12.89 20.91 5.02
C SER A 131 13.34 19.50 5.43
N GLY A 132 12.44 18.53 5.33
CA GLY A 132 12.70 17.11 5.48
C GLY A 132 12.87 16.43 4.13
N GLY A 133 13.50 15.27 4.12
CA GLY A 133 13.78 14.52 2.89
C GLY A 133 13.89 13.02 3.14
N ILE A 134 13.91 12.29 2.04
CA ILE A 134 14.30 10.88 1.99
C ILE A 134 15.49 10.80 1.05
N GLU A 135 16.63 10.32 1.55
CA GLU A 135 17.83 10.15 0.74
C GLU A 135 18.13 8.67 0.53
N ARG A 136 18.44 8.34 -0.73
CA ARG A 136 18.87 7.00 -1.14
C ARG A 136 20.37 7.03 -1.40
N ILE A 137 21.14 6.48 -0.48
CA ILE A 137 22.59 6.61 -0.51
C ILE A 137 23.23 5.24 -0.73
N THR A 138 24.08 5.14 -1.74
CA THR A 138 24.86 3.92 -1.98
C THR A 138 26.18 4.01 -1.21
N VAL A 139 26.45 3.01 -0.38
CA VAL A 139 27.70 2.93 0.40
C VAL A 139 28.86 2.68 -0.56
N THR A 140 29.78 3.64 -0.66
CA THR A 140 30.95 3.50 -1.53
C THR A 140 32.00 2.60 -0.88
N ARG A 141 32.87 1.95 -1.68
CA ARG A 141 33.93 1.07 -1.15
C ARG A 141 34.87 1.77 -0.18
N SER A 142 35.05 3.08 -0.35
CA SER A 142 35.94 3.90 0.46
C SER A 142 35.24 4.65 1.58
N ALA A 143 33.93 4.48 1.72
CA ALA A 143 33.13 5.17 2.73
C ALA A 143 33.62 4.89 4.15
N ALA A 144 33.58 5.91 5.01
CA ALA A 144 33.80 5.74 6.45
C ALA A 144 32.83 4.73 7.08
N ALA A 145 31.63 4.57 6.50
CA ALA A 145 30.62 3.59 6.88
C ALA A 145 30.98 2.11 6.59
N THR A 146 31.97 1.85 5.74
CA THR A 146 32.27 0.48 5.28
C THR A 146 32.78 -0.39 6.42
N GLN A 147 32.16 -1.57 6.62
CA GLN A 147 32.42 -2.51 7.71
C GLN A 147 32.12 -1.98 9.12
N GLU A 148 31.49 -0.81 9.22
CA GLU A 148 31.01 -0.30 10.50
C GLU A 148 29.57 -0.80 10.75
N PRO A 149 29.21 -1.08 12.01
CA PRO A 149 27.83 -1.36 12.39
C PRO A 149 26.97 -0.10 12.22
N LEU A 150 25.68 -0.27 11.93
CA LEU A 150 24.74 0.85 11.80
C LEU A 150 24.67 1.69 13.09
N GLY A 151 24.92 1.07 14.25
CA GLY A 151 25.02 1.77 15.53
C GLY A 151 26.21 2.74 15.65
N ALA A 152 27.22 2.63 14.78
CA ALA A 152 28.34 3.57 14.69
C ALA A 152 28.02 4.81 13.82
N LEU A 153 26.80 4.90 13.29
CA LEU A 153 26.32 6.08 12.57
C LEU A 153 26.54 7.33 13.45
N PRO A 154 27.07 8.44 12.89
CA PRO A 154 27.14 9.70 13.59
C PRO A 154 25.77 10.10 14.15
N TYR A 155 25.75 10.50 15.42
CA TYR A 155 24.51 10.91 16.07
C TYR A 155 23.85 12.07 15.31
N SER A 156 22.55 11.93 15.09
CA SER A 156 21.71 12.91 14.42
C SER A 156 20.41 13.05 15.21
N ALA A 157 19.94 14.29 15.37
CA ALA A 157 18.77 14.57 16.20
C ALA A 157 17.44 14.38 15.44
N SER A 158 17.48 14.44 14.11
CA SER A 158 16.31 14.43 13.24
C SER A 158 16.41 13.49 12.03
N ALA A 159 17.52 12.77 11.85
CA ALA A 159 17.69 11.79 10.78
C ALA A 159 17.91 10.38 11.32
N HIS A 160 17.30 9.42 10.65
CA HIS A 160 17.36 8.00 11.00
C HIS A 160 17.42 7.14 9.75
N VAL A 161 17.95 5.94 9.91
CA VAL A 161 17.97 4.93 8.85
C VAL A 161 16.63 4.20 8.87
N ALA A 162 15.87 4.30 7.80
CA ALA A 162 14.60 3.61 7.65
C ALA A 162 14.81 2.14 7.28
N THR A 163 15.75 1.86 6.37
CA THR A 163 16.09 0.51 5.94
C THR A 163 17.42 0.50 5.17
N VAL A 164 17.98 -0.69 4.99
CA VAL A 164 19.13 -0.95 4.11
C VAL A 164 18.75 -1.98 3.05
N LEU A 165 18.95 -1.65 1.79
CA LEU A 165 18.79 -2.59 0.68
C LEU A 165 20.15 -3.21 0.33
N ARG A 166 20.19 -4.54 0.27
CA ARG A 166 21.37 -5.30 -0.15
C ARG A 166 20.98 -6.24 -1.29
N GLY A 167 21.22 -5.82 -2.52
CA GLY A 167 20.71 -6.51 -3.70
C GLY A 167 19.17 -6.57 -3.67
N PRO A 168 18.53 -7.76 -3.72
CA PRO A 168 17.08 -7.90 -3.69
C PRO A 168 16.48 -7.88 -2.26
N PHE A 169 17.31 -7.81 -1.21
CA PHE A 169 16.85 -7.94 0.17
C PHE A 169 16.69 -6.57 0.84
N LEU A 170 15.60 -6.42 1.60
CA LEU A 170 15.32 -5.28 2.46
C LEU A 170 15.63 -5.67 3.91
N LEU A 171 16.62 -5.03 4.49
CA LEU A 171 17.12 -5.30 5.84
C LEU A 171 16.57 -4.26 6.81
N ALA A 172 16.08 -4.73 7.96
CA ALA A 172 15.70 -3.84 9.05
C ALA A 172 16.94 -3.08 9.57
N PRO A 173 16.80 -1.82 9.99
CA PRO A 173 17.91 -1.03 10.52
C PRO A 173 18.27 -1.48 11.94
N ASP A 174 18.98 -2.59 12.04
CA ASP A 174 19.55 -3.12 13.28
C ASP A 174 20.87 -2.40 13.60
N LYS A 175 21.13 -2.10 14.87
CA LYS A 175 22.38 -1.46 15.32
C LYS A 175 23.60 -2.31 15.00
N ASP A 176 23.45 -3.64 15.00
CA ASP A 176 24.55 -4.57 14.75
C ASP A 176 24.74 -4.87 13.25
N LEU A 177 23.90 -4.29 12.38
CA LEU A 177 23.98 -4.49 10.94
C LEU A 177 25.26 -3.85 10.37
N LEU A 178 26.19 -4.70 9.95
CA LEU A 178 27.42 -4.25 9.27
C LEU A 178 27.11 -3.79 7.83
N LEU A 179 27.49 -2.54 7.54
CA LEU A 179 27.36 -1.94 6.22
C LEU A 179 28.45 -2.41 5.26
N ARG A 180 28.06 -2.72 4.03
CA ARG A 180 28.94 -3.23 2.98
C ARG A 180 28.93 -2.29 1.78
N PRO A 181 30.03 -2.24 1.01
CA PRO A 181 30.05 -1.52 -0.25
C PRO A 181 28.95 -2.02 -1.18
N GLY A 182 28.20 -1.09 -1.77
CA GLY A 182 27.05 -1.40 -2.63
C GLY A 182 25.73 -1.59 -1.90
N ASP A 183 25.72 -1.58 -0.56
CA ASP A 183 24.47 -1.43 0.18
C ASP A 183 23.85 -0.06 -0.15
N ILE A 184 22.52 -0.01 -0.15
CA ILE A 184 21.77 1.22 -0.36
C ILE A 184 21.02 1.53 0.93
N VAL A 185 21.43 2.60 1.59
CA VAL A 185 20.83 3.07 2.84
C VAL A 185 19.76 4.09 2.52
N ILE A 186 18.56 3.89 3.08
CA ILE A 186 17.46 4.84 2.99
C ILE A 186 17.41 5.64 4.29
N LEU A 187 17.70 6.94 4.19
CA LEU A 187 17.65 7.87 5.31
C LEU A 187 16.40 8.74 5.24
N ILE A 188 15.83 9.07 6.39
CA ILE A 188 14.72 10.02 6.51
C ILE A 188 15.08 11.03 7.60
N GLY A 189 14.95 12.32 7.31
CA GLY A 189 15.24 13.37 8.29
C GLY A 189 15.25 14.78 7.71
N SER A 190 15.78 15.75 8.46
CA SER A 190 15.99 17.11 7.93
C SER A 190 17.09 17.14 6.86
N GLN A 191 16.92 17.93 5.81
CA GLN A 191 17.87 18.00 4.70
C GLN A 191 19.30 18.32 5.18
N ALA A 192 19.43 19.24 6.13
CA ALA A 192 20.72 19.64 6.70
C ALA A 192 21.45 18.50 7.43
N GLU A 193 20.73 17.54 8.01
CA GLU A 193 21.35 16.36 8.62
C GLU A 193 21.57 15.24 7.60
N LEU A 194 20.69 15.09 6.62
CA LEU A 194 20.87 14.14 5.51
C LEU A 194 22.14 14.46 4.71
N ASP A 195 22.40 15.73 4.41
CA ASP A 195 23.60 16.18 3.71
C ASP A 195 24.88 15.83 4.49
N LYS A 196 24.85 15.99 5.82
CA LYS A 196 25.98 15.61 6.70
C LYS A 196 26.22 14.11 6.71
N LEU A 197 25.16 13.32 6.86
CA LEU A 197 25.26 11.85 6.89
C LEU A 197 25.72 11.28 5.55
N THR A 198 25.38 11.95 4.44
CA THR A 198 25.80 11.53 3.10
C THR A 198 27.31 11.40 2.99
N ALA A 199 28.07 12.31 3.59
CA ALA A 199 29.53 12.23 3.60
C ALA A 199 30.04 10.96 4.31
N TRP A 200 29.38 10.47 5.35
CA TRP A 200 29.82 9.26 6.06
C TRP A 200 29.69 7.99 5.19
N PHE A 201 28.66 7.94 4.35
CA PHE A 201 28.39 6.82 3.44
C PHE A 201 29.14 6.91 2.10
N THR A 202 29.75 8.05 1.78
CA THR A 202 30.34 8.29 0.44
C THR A 202 31.80 8.72 0.47
N SER A 203 32.22 9.49 1.48
CA SER A 203 33.56 10.08 1.58
C SER A 203 34.61 9.10 2.07
N GLN A 204 35.84 9.28 1.57
CA GLN A 204 37.02 8.56 2.05
C GLN A 204 37.30 8.85 3.53
N ARG A 205 37.50 7.79 4.32
CA ARG A 205 38.07 7.89 5.66
C ARG A 205 39.44 8.59 5.55
N PRO A 206 39.71 9.70 6.28
CA PRO A 206 41.03 10.30 6.27
C PRO A 206 42.02 9.25 6.82
N GLY A 207 42.92 8.78 5.96
CA GLY A 207 43.90 7.75 6.30
C GLY A 207 44.81 8.24 7.42
N THR A 208 45.01 7.41 8.45
CA THR A 208 46.14 7.56 9.37
C THR A 208 47.44 7.44 8.55
N PRO A 209 48.33 8.44 8.57
CA PRO A 209 49.61 8.32 7.89
C PRO A 209 50.40 7.17 8.51
N SER A 210 50.91 6.29 7.65
CA SER A 210 51.84 5.21 8.00
C SER A 210 53.24 5.77 8.23
#